data_AF-A0A7C5NK33-F1
#
_entry.id   AF-A0A7C5NK33-F1
#
_cell.length_a   1.000
_cell.length_b   1.000
_cell.length_c   1.000
_cell.angle_alpha   90.00
_cell.angle_beta   90.00
_cell.angle_gamma   90.00
#
_symmetry.space_group_name_H-M   'P 1'
#
loop_
_entity.id
_entity.type
_entity.pdbx_description
1 polymer ?
#
loop_
_entity_poly.entity_id
_entity_poly.type
_entity_poly.pdbx_seq_one_letter_code
_entity_poly.pdbx_strand_id
1 'polypeptide(L)'
;VDAGLDMADFATITRIDGVKQTTYKGWPLYYFVNDNSAGETNGDKVNNVWYVAKPDYSLMYVTAQLVGHDGVNYKSDYTSGDGNTFYITDIEGRTLYTFKNDTYNKNNFTAEDFSNNGVWPIAEITVDKVPSILNAADFGTIDVYGKTQLTYKGWPLYYFGQDAERGDNKGISFPAPGVWPVANTETTTAP
;
A
#
# COMPACT_ATOMS: atom_id res chain seq x y z
N VAL A 1 14.43 9.10 21.52
CA VAL A 1 14.79 8.39 20.27
C VAL A 1 15.83 9.23 19.53
N ASP A 2 16.61 8.60 18.63
CA ASP A 2 17.66 9.29 17.86
C ASP A 2 17.10 10.35 16.90
N ALA A 3 17.97 11.21 16.37
CA ALA A 3 17.61 12.21 15.37
C ALA A 3 17.07 11.52 14.11
N GLY A 4 15.82 11.83 13.73
CA GLY A 4 15.11 11.21 12.61
C GLY A 4 13.96 10.27 13.02
N LEU A 5 13.75 10.07 14.32
CA LEU A 5 12.61 9.35 14.87
C LEU A 5 11.75 10.29 15.72
N ASP A 6 10.42 10.15 15.61
CA ASP A 6 9.47 10.81 16.50
C ASP A 6 8.94 9.81 17.54
N MET A 7 8.87 10.23 18.80
CA MET A 7 8.25 9.42 19.86
C MET A 7 6.76 9.16 19.60
N ALA A 8 6.07 10.09 18.92
CA ALA A 8 4.65 9.96 18.58
C ALA A 8 4.38 8.82 17.59
N ASP A 9 5.38 8.39 16.83
CA ASP A 9 5.28 7.25 15.93
C ASP A 9 5.29 5.91 16.68
N PHE A 10 5.73 5.89 17.95
CA PHE A 10 5.77 4.67 18.76
C PHE A 10 4.52 4.53 19.63
N ALA A 11 3.93 3.33 19.61
CA ALA A 11 2.83 2.99 20.50
C ALA A 11 2.98 1.55 21.03
N THR A 12 2.05 1.11 21.87
CA THR A 12 2.01 -0.25 22.39
C THR A 12 0.62 -0.83 22.18
N ILE A 13 0.55 -2.01 21.57
CA ILE A 13 -0.66 -2.81 21.46
C ILE A 13 -0.62 -3.96 22.47
N THR A 14 -1.79 -4.45 22.87
CA THR A 14 -1.90 -5.70 23.63
C THR A 14 -2.37 -6.78 22.67
N ARG A 15 -1.55 -7.81 22.48
CA ARG A 15 -1.86 -8.97 21.65
C ARG A 15 -2.97 -9.80 22.30
N ILE A 16 -3.56 -10.71 21.52
CA ILE A 16 -4.64 -11.60 21.99
C ILE A 16 -4.21 -12.52 23.15
N ASP A 17 -2.91 -12.82 23.26
CA ASP A 17 -2.32 -13.58 24.36
C ASP A 17 -2.01 -12.72 25.61
N GLY A 18 -2.40 -11.44 25.60
CA GLY A 18 -2.18 -10.49 26.70
C GLY A 18 -0.79 -9.85 26.71
N VAL A 19 0.11 -10.23 25.80
CA VAL A 19 1.47 -9.70 25.76
C VAL A 19 1.49 -8.32 25.07
N LYS A 20 2.23 -7.37 25.65
CA LYS A 20 2.43 -6.05 25.04
C LYS A 20 3.43 -6.12 23.90
N GLN A 21 3.14 -5.45 22.79
CA GLN A 21 4.03 -5.33 21.65
C GLN A 21 4.14 -3.87 21.23
N THR A 22 5.37 -3.40 20.98
CA THR A 22 5.63 -2.07 20.46
C THR A 22 5.25 -2.00 18.99
N THR A 23 4.62 -0.90 18.58
CA THR A 23 4.37 -0.57 17.17
C THR A 23 5.15 0.67 16.79
N TYR A 24 5.50 0.78 15.51
CA TYR A 24 6.05 1.99 14.89
C TYR A 24 5.19 2.39 13.70
N LYS A 25 4.66 3.62 13.69
CA LYS A 25 3.66 4.11 12.72
C LYS A 25 2.48 3.13 12.56
N GLY A 26 2.05 2.54 13.67
CA GLY A 26 1.02 1.51 13.72
C GLY A 26 1.45 0.09 13.30
N TRP A 27 2.63 -0.12 12.74
CA TRP A 27 3.16 -1.44 12.35
C TRP A 27 3.78 -2.15 13.55
N PRO A 28 3.36 -3.39 13.90
CA PRO A 28 3.98 -4.14 15.00
C PRO A 28 5.46 -4.44 14.72
N LEU A 29 6.32 -4.18 15.71
CA LEU A 29 7.75 -4.45 15.61
C LEU A 29 8.08 -5.85 16.09
N TYR A 30 9.04 -6.48 15.43
CA TYR A 30 9.51 -7.83 15.72
C TYR A 30 11.03 -7.88 15.61
N TYR A 31 11.65 -8.74 16.43
CA TYR A 31 13.02 -9.18 16.21
C TYR A 31 13.04 -10.38 15.28
N PHE A 32 14.03 -10.46 14.41
CA PHE A 32 14.25 -11.63 13.58
C PHE A 32 15.28 -12.56 14.24
N VAL A 33 14.95 -13.84 14.36
CA VAL A 33 15.76 -14.81 15.13
C VAL A 33 17.17 -15.02 14.57
N ASN A 34 17.39 -14.74 13.28
CA ASN A 34 18.70 -14.91 12.64
C ASN A 34 19.50 -13.60 12.54
N ASP A 35 19.07 -12.52 13.19
CA ASP A 35 19.89 -11.32 13.37
C ASP A 35 20.72 -11.50 14.66
N ASN A 36 21.90 -12.09 14.52
CA ASN A 36 22.79 -12.49 15.63
C ASN A 36 23.78 -11.38 16.02
N SER A 37 24.01 -10.41 15.15
CA SER A 37 24.93 -9.29 15.37
C SER A 37 24.28 -7.94 15.09
N ALA A 38 24.77 -6.88 15.73
CA ALA A 38 24.29 -5.52 15.47
C ALA A 38 24.48 -5.14 13.99
N GLY A 39 23.43 -4.58 13.39
CA GLY A 39 23.43 -4.17 11.98
C GLY A 39 23.01 -5.27 11.00
N GLU A 40 22.81 -6.50 11.45
CA GLU A 40 22.21 -7.54 10.62
C GLU A 40 20.73 -7.23 10.33
N THR A 41 20.31 -7.54 9.10
CA THR A 41 18.94 -7.37 8.61
C THR A 41 18.54 -8.61 7.80
N ASN A 42 18.94 -9.80 8.30
CA ASN A 42 18.74 -11.08 7.63
C ASN A 42 17.25 -11.45 7.51
N GLY A 43 16.40 -10.80 8.30
CA GLY A 43 14.95 -10.93 8.19
C GLY A 43 14.34 -10.17 7.01
N ASP A 44 15.06 -9.22 6.42
CA ASP A 44 14.52 -8.42 5.32
C ASP A 44 14.13 -9.30 4.13
N LYS A 45 12.94 -9.06 3.59
CA LYS A 45 12.32 -9.77 2.47
C LYS A 45 12.02 -11.26 2.72
N VAL A 46 12.24 -11.79 3.92
CA VAL A 46 11.87 -13.18 4.24
C VAL A 46 10.37 -13.40 4.00
N ASN A 47 10.04 -14.40 3.17
CA ASN A 47 8.68 -14.75 2.75
C ASN A 47 7.85 -13.57 2.19
N ASN A 48 8.49 -12.49 1.74
CA ASN A 48 7.83 -11.26 1.28
C ASN A 48 6.89 -10.61 2.32
N VAL A 49 7.09 -10.85 3.63
CA VAL A 49 6.26 -10.26 4.70
C VAL A 49 7.09 -9.59 5.79
N TRP A 50 8.42 -9.75 5.77
CA TRP A 50 9.34 -9.16 6.72
C TRP A 50 10.13 -8.03 6.06
N TYR A 51 10.18 -6.87 6.73
CA TYR A 51 10.92 -5.69 6.26
C TYR A 51 11.59 -5.01 7.43
N VAL A 52 12.75 -4.41 7.15
CA VAL A 52 13.43 -3.54 8.14
C VAL A 52 12.51 -2.37 8.49
N ALA A 53 12.28 -2.12 9.78
CA ALA A 53 11.54 -0.93 10.21
C ALA A 53 12.40 0.31 9.97
N LYS A 54 11.99 1.16 9.02
CA LYS A 54 12.70 2.41 8.69
C LYS A 54 11.80 3.63 8.85
N PRO A 55 12.36 4.79 9.25
CA PRO A 55 11.57 6.00 9.42
C PRO A 55 11.07 6.64 8.12
N ASP A 56 11.75 6.34 7.02
CA ASP A 56 11.67 6.99 5.71
C ASP A 56 10.86 6.19 4.67
N TYR A 57 10.16 5.13 5.08
CA TYR A 57 9.22 4.45 4.19
C TYR A 57 8.00 5.32 3.88
N SER A 58 7.77 5.55 2.58
CA SER A 58 6.56 6.21 2.06
C SER A 58 5.45 5.20 1.76
N LEU A 59 5.82 3.95 1.47
CA LEU A 59 4.93 2.87 1.05
C LEU A 59 5.24 1.60 1.82
N MET A 60 4.26 0.70 1.86
CA MET A 60 4.38 -0.64 2.44
C MET A 60 3.93 -1.69 1.44
N TYR A 61 4.42 -2.93 1.60
CA TYR A 61 3.94 -4.09 0.86
C TYR A 61 3.34 -5.08 1.85
N VAL A 62 2.05 -5.36 1.71
CA VAL A 62 1.27 -6.10 2.71
C VAL A 62 0.63 -7.32 2.08
N THR A 63 0.15 -8.24 2.93
CA THR A 63 -0.67 -9.37 2.52
C THR A 63 -1.95 -9.41 3.35
N ALA A 64 -3.10 -9.51 2.68
CA ALA A 64 -4.40 -9.66 3.33
C ALA A 64 -5.42 -10.34 2.41
N GLN A 65 -6.54 -10.75 2.98
CA GLN A 65 -7.75 -11.09 2.23
C GLN A 65 -8.29 -9.82 1.55
N LEU A 66 -8.62 -9.90 0.26
CA LEU A 66 -9.37 -8.82 -0.39
C LEU A 66 -10.85 -8.94 -0.01
N VAL A 67 -11.42 -7.88 0.53
CA VAL A 67 -12.81 -7.76 0.95
C VAL A 67 -13.41 -6.57 0.22
N GLY A 68 -14.31 -6.85 -0.72
CA GLY A 68 -14.93 -5.83 -1.55
C GLY A 68 -15.87 -4.91 -0.78
N HIS A 69 -16.22 -3.79 -1.41
CA HIS A 69 -17.25 -2.87 -0.94
C HIS A 69 -18.63 -3.55 -0.75
N ASP A 70 -18.88 -4.63 -1.48
CA ASP A 70 -20.05 -5.50 -1.37
C ASP A 70 -19.95 -6.54 -0.23
N GLY A 71 -18.86 -6.52 0.54
CA GLY A 71 -18.62 -7.42 1.67
C GLY A 71 -18.19 -8.83 1.27
N VAL A 72 -17.91 -9.06 -0.01
CA VAL A 72 -17.49 -10.37 -0.54
C VAL A 72 -15.98 -10.51 -0.50
N ASN A 73 -15.50 -11.71 -0.18
CA ASN A 73 -14.08 -12.06 -0.27
C ASN A 73 -13.68 -12.35 -1.72
N TYR A 74 -12.52 -11.86 -2.14
CA TYR A 74 -11.95 -12.07 -3.47
C TYR A 74 -10.54 -12.64 -3.40
N LYS A 75 -10.21 -13.48 -4.37
CA LYS A 75 -8.83 -13.92 -4.63
C LYS A 75 -8.08 -12.86 -5.44
N SER A 76 -6.78 -13.06 -5.64
CA SER A 76 -5.92 -12.18 -6.44
C SER A 76 -6.34 -12.04 -7.91
N ASP A 77 -7.15 -12.96 -8.43
CA ASP A 77 -7.75 -12.93 -9.77
C ASP A 77 -9.11 -12.19 -9.82
N TYR A 78 -9.52 -11.56 -8.72
CA TYR A 78 -10.81 -10.87 -8.55
C TYR A 78 -12.05 -11.75 -8.76
N THR A 79 -11.90 -13.08 -8.66
CA THR A 79 -13.04 -13.98 -8.51
C THR A 79 -13.33 -14.22 -7.02
N SER A 80 -14.60 -14.47 -6.69
CA SER A 80 -15.04 -14.64 -5.31
C SER A 80 -14.36 -15.85 -4.65
N GLY A 81 -13.94 -15.69 -3.40
CA GLY A 81 -13.37 -16.74 -2.58
C GLY A 81 -12.27 -16.23 -1.65
N ASP A 82 -11.84 -17.10 -0.75
CA ASP A 82 -10.78 -16.80 0.19
C ASP A 82 -9.41 -16.95 -0.48
N GLY A 83 -8.49 -16.03 -0.17
CA GLY A 83 -7.13 -16.02 -0.67
C GLY A 83 -6.37 -14.77 -0.26
N ASN A 84 -5.18 -14.96 0.31
CA ASN A 84 -4.28 -13.86 0.60
C ASN A 84 -3.71 -13.27 -0.69
N THR A 85 -3.78 -11.95 -0.81
CA THR A 85 -3.21 -11.19 -1.92
C THR A 85 -2.18 -10.21 -1.38
N PHE A 86 -1.05 -10.10 -2.08
CA PHE A 86 -0.05 -9.08 -1.79
C PHE A 86 -0.34 -7.79 -2.54
N TYR A 87 -0.18 -6.64 -1.89
CA TYR A 87 -0.41 -5.34 -2.49
C TYR A 87 0.31 -4.19 -1.78
N ILE A 88 0.37 -3.05 -2.46
CA ILE A 88 1.02 -1.83 -2.01
C ILE A 88 -0.01 -0.98 -1.24
N THR A 89 0.41 -0.48 -0.09
CA THR A 89 -0.30 0.56 0.66
C THR A 89 0.61 1.77 0.85
N ASP A 90 0.05 2.89 1.25
CA ASP A 90 0.85 3.95 1.87
C ASP A 90 1.34 3.53 3.27
N ILE A 91 2.07 4.43 3.94
CA ILE A 91 2.61 4.20 5.29
C ILE A 91 1.53 4.04 6.37
N GLU A 92 0.35 4.62 6.17
CA GLU A 92 -0.81 4.52 7.07
C GLU A 92 -1.60 3.21 6.83
N GLY A 93 -1.29 2.50 5.73
CA GLY A 93 -1.89 1.24 5.35
C GLY A 93 -3.19 1.39 4.56
N ARG A 94 -3.37 2.52 3.86
CA ARG A 94 -4.42 2.70 2.85
C ARG A 94 -4.02 2.03 1.55
N THR A 95 -4.93 1.27 0.95
CA THR A 95 -4.68 0.52 -0.28
C THR A 95 -4.48 1.45 -1.48
N LEU A 96 -3.47 1.15 -2.30
CA LEU A 96 -3.24 1.85 -3.58
C LEU A 96 -3.78 1.02 -4.74
N TYR A 97 -4.57 1.68 -5.59
CA TYR A 97 -5.27 1.10 -6.73
C TYR A 97 -4.74 1.62 -8.05
N THR A 98 -4.83 0.81 -9.10
CA THR A 98 -4.73 1.26 -10.49
C THR A 98 -6.13 1.28 -11.11
N PHE A 99 -6.31 2.02 -12.21
CA PHE A 99 -7.57 2.04 -12.95
C PHE A 99 -7.42 1.32 -14.28
N LYS A 100 -8.26 0.32 -14.58
CA LYS A 100 -8.12 -0.49 -15.80
C LYS A 100 -8.12 0.28 -17.13
N ASN A 101 -8.67 1.50 -17.16
CA ASN A 101 -8.75 2.32 -18.38
C ASN A 101 -7.64 3.38 -18.44
N ASP A 102 -6.76 3.46 -17.45
CA ASP A 102 -5.56 4.29 -17.55
C ASP A 102 -4.55 3.68 -18.53
N THR A 103 -3.68 4.53 -19.05
CA THR A 103 -2.58 4.14 -19.94
C THR A 103 -1.26 4.67 -19.37
N TYR A 104 -0.14 4.28 -19.95
CA TYR A 104 1.19 4.64 -19.45
C TYR A 104 1.33 6.15 -19.18
N ASN A 105 1.54 6.48 -17.90
CA ASN A 105 1.65 7.83 -17.35
C ASN A 105 0.49 8.76 -17.73
N LYS A 106 -0.72 8.22 -17.83
CA LYS A 106 -1.92 9.00 -18.16
C LYS A 106 -3.11 8.58 -17.31
N ASN A 107 -3.57 9.53 -16.49
CA ASN A 107 -4.83 9.47 -15.77
C ASN A 107 -5.98 9.77 -16.74
N ASN A 108 -6.86 8.79 -16.94
CA ASN A 108 -8.07 8.86 -17.75
C ASN A 108 -9.34 8.87 -16.88
N PHE A 109 -9.23 8.86 -15.55
CA PHE A 109 -10.36 8.89 -14.64
C PHE A 109 -10.72 10.30 -14.17
N THR A 110 -9.74 11.04 -13.65
CA THR A 110 -9.96 12.27 -12.88
C THR A 110 -10.47 13.39 -13.78
N ALA A 111 -11.56 14.04 -13.37
CA ALA A 111 -12.07 15.23 -14.05
C ALA A 111 -11.22 16.46 -13.72
N GLU A 112 -11.17 17.44 -14.63
CA GLU A 112 -10.40 18.69 -14.46
C GLU A 112 -10.83 19.49 -13.21
N ASP A 113 -12.11 19.43 -12.86
CA ASP A 113 -12.66 20.06 -11.66
C ASP A 113 -12.57 19.18 -10.40
N PHE A 114 -11.97 17.99 -10.50
CA PHE A 114 -11.87 16.98 -9.45
C PHE A 114 -13.22 16.53 -8.86
N SER A 115 -14.32 16.72 -9.58
CA SER A 115 -15.67 16.37 -9.10
C SER A 115 -15.85 14.90 -8.75
N ASN A 116 -15.07 14.00 -9.35
CA ASN A 116 -15.06 12.56 -9.07
C ASN A 116 -13.95 12.10 -8.12
N ASN A 117 -13.07 13.01 -7.67
CA ASN A 117 -11.95 12.71 -6.78
C ASN A 117 -12.41 12.31 -5.37
N GLY A 118 -13.65 12.62 -4.98
CA GLY A 118 -14.22 12.13 -3.72
C GLY A 118 -14.45 10.61 -3.69
N VAL A 119 -14.58 9.96 -4.85
CA VAL A 119 -14.76 8.50 -4.95
C VAL A 119 -13.42 7.81 -5.14
N TRP A 120 -12.58 8.32 -6.03
CA TRP A 120 -11.23 7.82 -6.29
C TRP A 120 -10.21 8.96 -6.20
N PRO A 121 -9.79 9.32 -4.98
CA PRO A 121 -8.77 10.34 -4.80
C PRO A 121 -7.45 9.93 -5.47
N ILE A 122 -6.80 10.86 -6.17
CA ILE A 122 -5.43 10.63 -6.64
C ILE A 122 -4.47 10.45 -5.44
N ALA A 123 -3.48 9.56 -5.58
CA ALA A 123 -2.46 9.35 -4.57
C ALA A 123 -1.34 10.40 -4.69
N GLU A 124 -1.45 11.50 -3.93
CA GLU A 124 -0.45 12.57 -3.87
C GLU A 124 0.69 12.20 -2.90
N ILE A 125 1.56 11.26 -3.31
CA ILE A 125 2.69 10.77 -2.50
C ILE A 125 4.02 11.03 -3.23
N THR A 126 4.97 11.66 -2.54
CA THR A 126 6.38 11.69 -2.95
C THR A 126 7.11 10.53 -2.27
N VAL A 127 7.62 9.58 -3.06
CA VAL A 127 8.30 8.39 -2.55
C VAL A 127 9.75 8.73 -2.16
N ASP A 128 10.14 8.41 -0.93
CA ASP A 128 11.54 8.45 -0.47
C ASP A 128 12.13 7.03 -0.45
N LYS A 129 11.73 6.19 0.53
CA LYS A 129 12.08 4.77 0.56
C LYS A 129 10.87 3.88 0.40
N VAL A 130 11.15 2.70 -0.14
CA VAL A 130 10.22 1.58 -0.25
C VAL A 130 10.86 0.32 0.33
N PRO A 131 10.05 -0.64 0.82
CA PRO A 131 10.52 -1.98 1.18
C PRO A 131 11.31 -2.65 0.05
N SER A 132 12.30 -3.48 0.38
CA SER A 132 13.24 -4.09 -0.59
C SER A 132 12.61 -5.09 -1.58
N ILE A 133 11.34 -5.44 -1.38
CA ILE A 133 10.53 -6.17 -2.35
C ILE A 133 10.11 -5.30 -3.54
N LEU A 134 9.99 -3.99 -3.33
CA LEU A 134 9.60 -3.02 -4.36
C LEU A 134 10.85 -2.42 -5.01
N ASN A 135 10.76 -2.16 -6.30
CA ASN A 135 11.80 -1.45 -7.03
C ASN A 135 11.45 0.05 -7.07
N ALA A 136 12.29 0.89 -6.48
CA ALA A 136 12.07 2.34 -6.48
C ALA A 136 11.96 2.94 -7.89
N ALA A 137 12.64 2.34 -8.89
CA ALA A 137 12.59 2.80 -10.28
C ALA A 137 11.25 2.50 -10.99
N ASP A 138 10.41 1.65 -10.41
CA ASP A 138 9.06 1.41 -10.93
C ASP A 138 8.11 2.56 -10.55
N PHE A 139 8.49 3.44 -9.62
CA PHE A 139 7.66 4.57 -9.21
C PHE A 139 8.03 5.84 -9.98
N GLY A 140 7.00 6.61 -10.32
CA GLY A 140 7.13 7.91 -10.99
C GLY A 140 6.06 8.87 -10.52
N THR A 141 5.98 10.04 -11.16
CA THR A 141 4.89 10.99 -10.91
C THR A 141 4.41 11.59 -12.21
N ILE A 142 3.15 12.02 -12.22
CA ILE A 142 2.53 12.78 -13.31
C ILE A 142 1.84 14.03 -12.75
N ASP A 143 1.70 15.06 -13.58
CA ASP A 143 0.83 16.19 -13.30
C ASP A 143 -0.60 15.88 -13.76
N VAL A 144 -1.56 16.06 -12.85
CA VAL A 144 -2.99 15.97 -13.12
C VAL A 144 -3.61 17.28 -12.70
N TYR A 145 -3.84 18.16 -13.67
CA TYR A 145 -4.44 19.48 -13.48
C TYR A 145 -3.76 20.31 -12.38
N GLY A 146 -2.42 20.28 -12.33
CA GLY A 146 -1.62 21.01 -11.33
C GLY A 146 -1.37 20.26 -10.01
N LYS A 147 -1.85 19.02 -9.87
CA LYS A 147 -1.56 18.14 -8.73
C LYS A 147 -0.60 17.02 -9.12
N THR A 148 0.31 16.68 -8.22
CA THR A 148 1.26 15.58 -8.44
C THR A 148 0.65 14.26 -8.01
N GLN A 149 0.45 13.34 -8.95
CA GLN A 149 -0.03 11.99 -8.70
C GLN A 149 1.11 10.97 -8.81
N LEU A 150 1.20 10.05 -7.85
CA LEU A 150 2.11 8.92 -7.88
C LEU A 150 1.74 7.93 -9.00
N THR A 151 2.74 7.39 -9.69
CA THR A 151 2.58 6.26 -10.61
C THR A 151 3.41 5.05 -10.19
N TYR A 152 2.98 3.86 -10.61
CA TYR A 152 3.74 2.61 -10.46
C TYR A 152 3.69 1.79 -11.74
N LYS A 153 4.85 1.52 -12.32
CA LYS A 153 5.04 0.94 -13.66
C LYS A 153 4.20 1.65 -14.73
N GLY A 154 4.09 2.98 -14.59
CA GLY A 154 3.31 3.83 -15.47
C GLY A 154 1.81 3.92 -15.17
N TRP A 155 1.28 3.11 -14.24
CA TRP A 155 -0.11 3.26 -13.81
C TRP A 155 -0.25 4.42 -12.82
N PRO A 156 -1.17 5.38 -13.05
CA PRO A 156 -1.58 6.33 -12.03
C PRO A 156 -2.18 5.60 -10.82
N LEU A 157 -1.79 6.00 -9.61
CA LEU A 157 -2.27 5.40 -8.38
C LEU A 157 -3.34 6.24 -7.68
N TYR A 158 -4.32 5.56 -7.10
CA TYR A 158 -5.48 6.15 -6.45
C TYR A 158 -5.74 5.51 -5.09
N TYR A 159 -6.46 6.22 -4.25
CA TYR A 159 -7.16 5.68 -3.09
C TYR A 159 -8.62 5.40 -3.45
N PHE A 160 -9.32 4.66 -2.59
CA PHE A 160 -10.77 4.59 -2.62
C PHE A 160 -11.37 5.39 -1.47
N GLY A 161 -12.28 6.31 -1.76
CA GLY A 161 -12.82 7.25 -0.76
C GLY A 161 -13.65 6.62 0.37
N GLN A 162 -14.02 5.34 0.25
CA GLN A 162 -14.73 4.61 1.29
C GLN A 162 -13.86 3.57 2.04
N ASP A 163 -12.56 3.50 1.72
CA ASP A 163 -11.60 2.85 2.61
C ASP A 163 -11.35 3.80 3.78
N ALA A 164 -11.77 3.39 4.98
CA ALA A 164 -11.75 4.22 6.18
C ALA A 164 -10.78 3.66 7.23
N GLU A 165 -10.64 2.33 7.25
CA GLU A 165 -9.77 1.63 8.19
C GLU A 165 -8.51 1.14 7.49
N ARG A 166 -7.44 1.02 8.26
CA ARG A 166 -6.19 0.44 7.78
C ARG A 166 -6.41 -0.98 7.27
N GLY A 167 -5.95 -1.25 6.05
CA GLY A 167 -6.13 -2.55 5.40
C GLY A 167 -7.47 -2.71 4.69
N ASP A 168 -8.39 -1.73 4.79
CA ASP A 168 -9.55 -1.68 3.90
C ASP A 168 -9.06 -1.73 2.45
N ASN A 169 -9.72 -2.56 1.66
CA ASN A 169 -9.43 -2.73 0.25
C ASN A 169 -10.73 -2.83 -0.57
N LYS A 170 -11.77 -2.11 -0.13
CA LYS A 170 -13.15 -2.19 -0.64
C LYS A 170 -13.26 -1.77 -2.11
N GLY A 171 -12.34 -0.91 -2.56
CA GLY A 171 -12.30 -0.42 -3.94
C GLY A 171 -12.24 -1.52 -5.00
N ILE A 172 -11.73 -2.71 -4.67
CA ILE A 172 -11.58 -3.82 -5.62
C ILE A 172 -12.89 -4.26 -6.28
N SER A 173 -14.06 -4.03 -5.65
CA SER A 173 -15.38 -4.38 -6.20
C SER A 173 -16.25 -3.18 -6.55
N PHE A 174 -15.73 -1.96 -6.48
CA PHE A 174 -16.48 -0.74 -6.82
C PHE A 174 -16.02 -0.16 -8.17
N PRO A 175 -16.88 0.09 -9.16
CA PRO A 175 -18.29 -0.32 -9.22
C PRO A 175 -18.47 -1.81 -9.54
N ALA A 176 -17.40 -2.51 -9.93
CA ALA A 176 -17.39 -3.95 -10.17
C ALA A 176 -15.98 -4.52 -9.94
N PRO A 177 -15.86 -5.83 -9.64
CA PRO A 177 -14.58 -6.52 -9.48
C PRO A 177 -13.62 -6.30 -10.64
N GLY A 178 -12.35 -6.01 -10.33
CA GLY A 178 -11.26 -5.88 -11.31
C GLY A 178 -11.29 -4.59 -12.15
N VAL A 179 -12.19 -3.65 -11.88
CA VAL A 179 -12.13 -2.31 -12.49
C VAL A 179 -11.00 -1.48 -11.88
N TRP A 180 -10.82 -1.62 -10.57
CA TRP A 180 -9.79 -0.97 -9.79
C TRP A 180 -8.95 -2.02 -9.07
N PRO A 181 -8.03 -2.69 -9.78
CA PRO A 181 -7.17 -3.67 -9.15
C PRO A 181 -6.18 -2.99 -8.18
N VAL A 182 -5.76 -3.72 -7.15
CA VAL A 182 -4.70 -3.27 -6.24
C VAL A 182 -3.35 -3.25 -6.96
N ALA A 183 -2.50 -2.28 -6.66
CA ALA A 183 -1.13 -2.25 -7.18
C ALA A 183 -0.25 -3.24 -6.41
N ASN A 184 0.54 -4.07 -7.12
CA ASN A 184 1.42 -5.08 -6.51
C ASN A 184 2.61 -5.46 -7.40
N THR A 185 3.50 -6.37 -6.95
CA THR A 185 4.68 -6.76 -7.76
C THR A 185 4.33 -7.40 -9.10
N GLU A 186 3.17 -8.06 -9.18
CA GLU A 186 2.67 -8.74 -10.38
C GLU A 186 1.93 -7.80 -11.34
N THR A 187 1.67 -6.54 -10.94
CA THR A 187 1.13 -5.53 -11.84
C THR A 187 2.09 -5.33 -12.99
N THR A 188 1.61 -5.52 -14.22
CA THR A 188 2.39 -5.30 -15.43
C THR A 188 2.51 -3.81 -15.72
N THR A 189 3.47 -3.42 -16.54
CA THR A 189 3.55 -2.05 -17.08
C THR A 189 2.22 -1.64 -17.72
N ALA A 190 1.81 -0.39 -17.50
CA ALA A 190 0.62 0.18 -18.11
C ALA A 190 0.71 0.15 -19.65
N PRO A 191 -0.42 -0.07 -20.35
CA PRO A 191 -0.46 -0.15 -21.81
C PRO A 191 -0.20 1.20 -22.50
#